data_AF-A0A2H0DV61-F1
#
_entry.id   AF-A0A2H0DV61-F1
#
_cell.length_a   1.000
_cell.length_b   1.000
_cell.length_c   1.000
_cell.angle_alpha   90.00
_cell.angle_beta   90.00
_cell.angle_gamma   90.00
#
_symmetry.space_group_name_H-M   'P 1'
#
loop_
_entity.id
_entity.type
_entity.pdbx_description
1 polymer ?
#
loop_
_entity_poly.entity_id
_entity_poly.type
_entity_poly.pdbx_seq_one_letter_code
_entity_poly.pdbx_strand_id
1 'polypeptide(L)' 'MKLQITITDEEQKLLAQRAAVLGYDVTKFAKFLLSHEAMKVVETPIIPFNLQTEDLISRAIADDEAGKTKKWVFGKYGN' A
#
# COMPACT_ATOMS: atom_id res chain seq x y z
N MET A 1 8.63 -14.91 15.92
CA MET A 1 7.18 -14.65 16.03
C MET A 1 6.43 -15.75 15.30
N LYS A 2 5.44 -16.40 15.93
CA LYS A 2 4.67 -17.50 15.33
C LYS A 2 3.28 -16.99 14.99
N LEU A 3 2.88 -17.08 13.73
CA LEU A 3 1.53 -16.72 13.30
C LEU A 3 0.62 -17.93 13.52
N GLN A 4 -0.47 -17.75 14.27
CA GLN A 4 -1.55 -18.72 14.39
C GLN A 4 -2.79 -18.13 13.74
N ILE A 5 -3.39 -18.90 12.83
CA ILE A 5 -4.56 -18.51 12.05
C ILE A 5 -5.57 -19.65 12.17
N THR A 6 -6.79 -19.31 12.53
CA THR A 6 -7.91 -20.25 12.54
C THR A 6 -8.66 -20.08 11.24
N ILE A 7 -8.85 -21.19 10.53
CA ILE A 7 -9.59 -21.26 9.27
C ILE A 7 -10.59 -22.41 9.35
N THR A 8 -11.64 -22.32 8.55
CA THR A 8 -12.62 -23.40 8.39
C THR A 8 -12.05 -24.56 7.59
N ASP A 9 -12.68 -25.72 7.69
CA ASP A 9 -12.30 -26.92 6.92
C ASP A 9 -12.41 -26.70 5.40
N GLU A 10 -13.36 -25.86 4.96
CA GLU A 10 -13.58 -25.53 3.56
C GLU A 10 -12.42 -24.68 3.02
N GLU A 11 -12.02 -23.65 3.77
CA GLU A 11 -10.87 -22.81 3.44
C GLU A 11 -9.57 -23.62 3.43
N GLN A 12 -9.40 -24.55 4.37
CA GLN A 12 -8.25 -25.45 4.39
C GLN A 12 -8.19 -26.32 3.13
N LYS A 13 -9.32 -26.90 2.71
CA LYS A 13 -9.38 -27.70 1.47
C LYS A 13 -9.07 -26.85 0.24
N LEU A 14 -9.61 -25.64 0.16
CA LEU A 14 -9.35 -24.72 -0.94
C LEU A 14 -7.86 -24.37 -1.00
N LEU A 15 -7.24 -24.02 0.13
CA LEU A 15 -5.81 -23.74 0.21
C LEU A 15 -4.97 -24.96 -0.17
N ALA A 16 -5.36 -26.17 0.25
CA ALA A 16 -4.67 -27.40 -0.12
C ALA A 16 -4.72 -27.68 -1.63
N GLN A 17 -5.87 -27.48 -2.26
CA GLN A 17 -6.00 -27.62 -3.72
C GLN A 17 -5.09 -26.64 -4.46
N ARG A 18 -5.07 -25.37 -4.03
CA ARG A 18 -4.21 -24.33 -4.64
C ARG A 18 -2.73 -24.59 -4.38
N ALA A 19 -2.37 -25.05 -3.19
CA ALA A 19 -1.00 -25.43 -2.85
C ALA A 19 -0.51 -26.61 -3.70
N ALA A 20 -1.36 -27.62 -3.92
CA ALA A 20 -1.03 -28.79 -4.74
C ALA A 20 -0.71 -28.45 -6.19
N VAL A 21 -1.41 -27.47 -6.79
CA VAL A 21 -1.12 -26.99 -8.17
C VAL A 21 0.31 -26.47 -8.29
N LEU A 22 0.86 -25.89 -7.23
CA LEU A 22 2.22 -25.35 -7.19
C LEU A 22 3.23 -26.35 -6.58
N GLY A 23 2.80 -27.58 -6.24
CA GLY A 23 3.64 -28.57 -5.58
C GLY A 23 4.06 -28.18 -4.15
N TYR A 24 3.28 -27.33 -3.48
CA TYR A 24 3.55 -26.85 -2.13
C TYR A 24 2.65 -27.52 -1.09
N ASP A 25 3.14 -27.56 0.16
CA ASP A 25 2.28 -27.79 1.31
C ASP A 25 1.46 -26.53 1.64
N VAL A 26 0.36 -26.72 2.38
CA VAL A 26 -0.58 -25.64 2.76
C VAL A 26 0.12 -24.50 3.51
N THR A 27 1.07 -24.83 4.38
CA THR A 27 1.76 -23.83 5.22
C THR A 27 2.69 -22.97 4.37
N LYS A 28 3.44 -23.58 3.45
CA LYS A 28 4.33 -22.90 2.52
C LYS A 28 3.54 -22.02 1.56
N PHE A 29 2.41 -22.53 1.04
CA PHE A 29 1.52 -21.73 0.21
C PHE A 29 0.91 -20.54 0.96
N ALA A 30 0.45 -20.75 2.19
CA ALA A 30 -0.09 -19.67 3.04
C ALA A 30 0.96 -18.58 3.30
N LYS A 31 2.21 -18.95 3.60
CA LYS A 31 3.32 -17.98 3.76
C LYS A 31 3.58 -17.21 2.48
N PHE A 32 3.60 -17.89 1.34
CA PHE A 32 3.79 -17.24 0.03
C PHE A 32 2.67 -16.23 -0.24
N LEU A 33 1.42 -16.62 -0.06
CA LEU A 33 0.26 -15.77 -0.27
C LEU A 33 0.30 -14.53 0.63
N LEU A 34 0.53 -14.73 1.94
CA LEU A 34 0.62 -13.62 2.89
C LEU A 34 1.76 -12.67 2.56
N SER A 35 2.92 -13.19 2.13
CA SER A 35 4.07 -12.37 1.75
C SER A 35 3.76 -11.54 0.50
N HIS A 36 3.13 -12.16 -0.50
CA HIS A 36 2.72 -11.50 -1.74
C HIS A 36 1.73 -10.35 -1.49
N GLU A 37 0.70 -10.59 -0.66
CA GLU A 37 -0.26 -9.53 -0.33
C GLU A 37 0.36 -8.45 0.55
N ALA A 38 1.25 -8.80 1.48
CA ALA A 38 1.99 -7.82 2.27
C ALA A 38 2.85 -6.90 1.38
N MET A 39 3.47 -7.44 0.33
CA MET A 39 4.24 -6.62 -0.62
C MET A 39 3.36 -5.56 -1.31
N LYS A 40 2.14 -5.91 -1.73
CA LYS A 40 1.21 -4.95 -2.32
C LYS A 40 0.79 -3.82 -1.38
N VAL A 41 0.73 -4.10 -0.08
CA VAL A 41 0.38 -3.08 0.93
C VAL A 41 1.57 -2.18 1.25
N VAL A 42 2.80 -2.69 1.12
CA VAL A 42 4.04 -1.93 1.37
C VAL A 42 4.45 -1.07 0.17
N GLU A 43 4.00 -1.40 -1.05
CA GLU A 43 4.21 -0.53 -2.21
C GLU A 43 3.63 0.87 -1.92
N THR A 44 4.49 1.89 -1.96
CA THR A 44 4.09 3.29 -1.88
C THR A 44 2.97 3.50 -2.90
N PRO A 45 1.79 4.01 -2.50
CA PRO A 45 0.69 4.16 -3.43
C PRO A 45 1.14 5.04 -4.59
N ILE A 46 1.31 4.43 -5.77
CA ILE A 46 1.53 5.18 -7.00
C ILE A 46 0.15 5.74 -7.35
N ILE A 47 -0.07 7.01 -7.02
CA ILE A 47 -1.27 7.73 -7.42
C ILE A 47 -1.00 8.23 -8.85
N PRO A 48 -1.61 7.64 -9.89
CA PRO A 48 -1.42 8.14 -11.24
C PRO A 48 -2.04 9.53 -11.33
N PHE A 49 -1.20 10.54 -11.53
CA PHE A 49 -1.67 11.90 -11.79
C PHE A 49 -2.01 12.06 -13.27
N ASN A 50 -3.01 12.89 -13.56
CA ASN A 50 -3.23 13.34 -14.92
C ASN A 50 -2.22 14.45 -15.28
N LEU A 51 -1.99 14.69 -16.57
CA LEU A 51 -1.01 15.68 -17.05
C LEU A 51 -1.23 17.09 -16.48
N GLN A 52 -2.50 17.45 -16.22
CA GLN A 52 -2.83 18.76 -15.62
C GLN A 52 -2.34 18.86 -14.18
N THR A 53 -2.46 17.77 -13.42
CA THR A 53 -2.04 17.72 -12.01
C THR A 53 -0.51 17.73 -11.90
N GLU A 54 0.20 17.08 -12.82
CA GLU A 54 1.67 17.15 -12.88
C GLU A 54 2.17 18.59 -13.15
N ASP A 55 1.54 19.31 -14.07
CA ASP A 55 1.88 20.72 -14.36
C ASP A 55 1.59 21.63 -13.15
N LEU A 56 0.44 21.43 -12.47
CA LEU A 56 0.11 22.17 -11.26
C LEU A 56 1.10 21.90 -10.12
N ILE A 57 1.51 20.65 -9.91
CA ILE A 57 2.52 20.28 -8.91
C ILE A 57 3.85 20.93 -9.25
N SER A 58 4.27 20.85 -10.51
CA SER A 58 5.55 21.42 -10.97
C SER A 58 5.60 22.94 -10.75
N ARG A 59 4.48 23.64 -11.03
CA ARG A 59 4.35 25.08 -10.76
C ARG A 59 4.35 25.39 -9.27
N ALA A 60 3.67 24.59 -8.45
CA ALA A 60 3.64 24.78 -7.01
C ALA A 60 5.03 24.62 -6.38
N ILE A 61 5.84 23.65 -6.84
CA ILE A 61 7.24 23.48 -6.43
C ILE A 61 8.06 24.70 -6.84
N ALA A 62 7.96 25.14 -8.10
CA ALA A 62 8.70 26.29 -8.60
C ALA A 62 8.34 27.60 -7.87
N ASP A 63 7.06 27.78 -7.51
CA ASP A 63 6.62 28.95 -6.75
C ASP A 63 7.08 28.91 -5.28
N ASP A 64 7.22 27.72 -4.68
CA ASP A 64 7.81 27.53 -3.35
C ASP A 64 9.31 27.85 -3.33
N GLU A 65 10.06 27.32 -4.31
CA GLU A 65 11.48 27.62 -4.50
C GLU A 65 11.72 29.11 -4.77
N ALA A 66 10.81 29.75 -5.50
CA ALA A 66 10.84 31.20 -5.74
C ALA A 66 10.39 32.03 -4.52
N GLY A 67 10.03 31.39 -3.40
CA GLY A 67 9.63 32.05 -2.16
C GLY A 67 8.27 32.77 -2.22
N LYS A 68 7.42 32.41 -3.18
CA LYS A 68 6.09 33.01 -3.34
C LYS A 68 5.03 32.37 -2.44
N THR A 69 5.37 31.26 -1.79
CA THR A 69 4.49 30.55 -0.86
C THR A 69 4.53 31.19 0.52
N LYS A 70 3.38 31.21 1.20
CA LYS A 70 3.27 31.66 2.59
C LYS A 70 3.32 30.44 3.50
N LYS A 71 4.22 30.43 4.48
CA LYS A 71 4.14 29.47 5.58
C LYS A 71 2.86 29.71 6.36
N TRP A 72 2.00 28.68 6.40
CA TRP A 72 0.84 28.68 7.26
C TRP A 72 1.29 28.63 8.72
N VAL A 73 1.03 29.70 9.46
CA VAL A 73 1.24 29.74 10.92
C VAL A 73 -0.11 29.47 11.57
N PHE A 74 -0.32 28.24 12.04
CA PHE A 74 -1.51 27.90 12.81
C PHE A 74 -1.48 28.66 14.16
N GLY A 75 -2.56 29.40 14.47
CA GLY A 75 -2.75 30.04 15.78
C GLY A 75 -2.87 31.57 15.82
N LYS A 76 -2.92 32.28 14.69
CA LYS A 76 -3.02 33.77 14.67
C LYS A 76 -4.36 34.37 14.23
N TYR A 77 -5.42 33.58 14.16
CA TYR A 77 -6.79 34.06 13.99
C TYR A 77 -7.71 33.35 14.97
N GLY A 78 -7.60 33.74 16.24
CA GLY A 78 -8.65 33.61 17.23
C GLY A 78 -9.05 35.02 17.65
N ASN A 79 -10.13 35.53 17.06
CA ASN A 79 -10.99 36.58 17.59
C ASN A 79 -12.42 36.15 17.25
#